data_AF-A0A1H5Y8K4-F1
#
_entry.id   AF-A0A1H5Y8K4-F1
#
_cell.length_a   1.000
_cell.length_b   1.000
_cell.length_c   1.000
_cell.angle_alpha   90.00
_cell.angle_beta   90.00
_cell.angle_gamma   90.00
#
_symmetry.space_group_name_H-M   'P 1'
#
loop_
_entity.id
_entity.type
_entity.pdbx_description
1 polymer ?
#
loop_
_entity_poly.entity_id
_entity_poly.type
_entity_poly.pdbx_seq_one_letter_code
_entity_poly.pdbx_strand_id
1 'polypeptide(L)'
;MKIEEYRSLVKEKLLDRLELIGFKAHGDHLFINQNEACLALLRVKDKWSNLTQQAKYLAVVRHNFLPDLDGRDVQGFVEDPALYPFKINPLKLSKLKVGIFRKSINYHYHSCNLGQYDTVDIDYGEVNPSATLEEIYDQISSHGIDWLNSLTPDEAARQVTENGNQDYIEKIWIESYAKHGY
;
A
#
# COMPACT_ATOMS: atom_id res chain seq x y z
N MET A 1 3.53 18.76 -18.01
CA MET A 1 3.56 19.54 -16.75
C MET A 1 4.98 19.50 -16.16
N LYS A 2 5.44 20.54 -15.45
CA LYS A 2 6.72 20.48 -14.71
C LYS A 2 6.55 19.72 -13.39
N ILE A 3 7.64 19.20 -12.83
CA ILE A 3 7.59 18.44 -11.56
C ILE A 3 7.01 19.25 -10.39
N GLU A 4 7.27 20.55 -10.32
CA GLU A 4 6.75 21.42 -9.25
C GLU A 4 5.23 21.63 -9.38
N GLU A 5 4.73 21.85 -10.60
CA GLU A 5 3.29 21.92 -10.88
C GLU A 5 2.60 20.59 -10.52
N TYR A 6 3.24 19.47 -10.85
CA TYR A 6 2.75 18.14 -10.49
C TYR A 6 2.71 17.93 -8.97
N ARG A 7 3.76 18.33 -8.25
CA ARG A 7 3.81 18.27 -6.78
C ARG A 7 2.71 19.12 -6.14
N SER A 8 2.46 20.33 -6.66
CA SER A 8 1.34 21.17 -6.20
C SER A 8 0.00 20.48 -6.43
N LEU A 9 -0.19 19.86 -7.59
CA LEU A 9 -1.43 19.16 -7.91
C LEU A 9 -1.63 17.90 -7.05
N VAL A 10 -0.58 17.11 -6.82
CA VAL A 10 -0.61 15.97 -5.87
C VAL A 10 -0.96 16.45 -4.47
N LYS A 11 -0.37 17.56 -4.04
CA LYS A 11 -0.68 18.13 -2.73
C LYS A 11 -2.18 18.46 -2.61
N GLU A 12 -2.71 19.23 -3.55
CA GLU A 12 -4.11 19.68 -3.55
C GLU A 12 -5.10 18.51 -3.67
N LYS A 13 -4.86 17.60 -4.63
CA LYS A 13 -5.83 16.57 -5.02
C LYS A 13 -5.78 15.32 -4.16
N LEU A 14 -4.68 15.10 -3.45
CA LEU A 14 -4.44 13.85 -2.74
C LEU A 14 -3.97 14.08 -1.30
N LEU A 15 -2.84 14.75 -1.08
CA LEU A 15 -2.24 14.89 0.25
C LEU A 15 -3.15 15.64 1.23
N ASP A 16 -3.50 16.89 0.90
CA ASP A 16 -4.27 17.76 1.79
C ASP A 16 -5.62 17.11 2.14
N ARG A 17 -6.21 16.35 1.21
CA ARG A 17 -7.50 15.67 1.40
C ARG A 17 -7.37 14.39 2.23
N LEU A 18 -6.33 13.58 2.03
CA LEU A 18 -6.11 12.37 2.83
C LEU A 18 -5.69 12.71 4.27
N GLU A 19 -4.97 13.82 4.48
CA GLU A 19 -4.65 14.31 5.82
C GLU A 19 -5.91 14.63 6.65
N LEU A 20 -6.97 15.16 6.03
CA LEU A 20 -8.24 15.43 6.70
C LEU A 20 -8.92 14.18 7.26
N ILE A 21 -8.62 12.99 6.72
CA ILE A 21 -9.13 11.71 7.20
C ILE A 21 -8.09 10.92 8.00
N GLY A 22 -7.00 11.58 8.43
CA GLY A 22 -6.04 11.04 9.39
C GLY A 22 -4.78 10.40 8.79
N PHE A 23 -4.60 10.43 7.47
CA PHE A 23 -3.30 10.08 6.89
C PHE A 23 -2.23 11.12 7.26
N LYS A 24 -0.98 10.69 7.24
CA LYS A 24 0.21 11.50 7.47
C LYS A 24 1.11 11.41 6.26
N ALA A 25 1.75 12.52 5.92
CA ALA A 25 2.78 12.55 4.89
C ALA A 25 4.16 12.16 5.44
N HIS A 26 4.92 11.40 4.65
CA HIS A 26 6.35 11.19 4.84
C HIS A 26 7.04 11.28 3.48
N GLY A 27 7.69 12.41 3.20
CA GLY A 27 8.25 12.68 1.88
C GLY A 27 7.15 12.68 0.79
N ASP A 28 7.27 11.76 -0.17
CA ASP A 28 6.29 11.57 -1.25
C ASP A 28 5.23 10.49 -0.93
N HIS A 29 5.23 9.93 0.28
CA HIS A 29 4.37 8.84 0.72
C HIS A 29 3.25 9.35 1.65
N LEU A 30 2.13 8.65 1.67
CA LEU A 30 1.03 8.89 2.60
C LEU A 30 0.74 7.62 3.37
N PHE A 31 0.50 7.71 4.68
CA PHE A 31 0.18 6.53 5.47
C PHE A 31 -0.75 6.84 6.63
N ILE A 32 -1.45 5.81 7.10
CA ILE A 32 -2.22 5.84 8.33
C ILE A 32 -1.91 4.58 9.13
N ASN A 33 -1.63 4.77 10.42
CA ASN A 33 -1.52 3.67 11.37
C ASN A 33 -2.85 3.56 12.11
N GLN A 34 -3.48 2.39 12.07
CA GLN A 34 -4.64 2.07 12.90
C GLN A 34 -4.41 0.74 13.60
N ASN A 35 -4.64 0.73 14.91
CA ASN A 35 -4.34 -0.42 15.75
C ASN A 35 -2.88 -0.88 15.54
N GLU A 36 -2.70 -2.13 15.15
CA GLU A 36 -1.38 -2.75 14.92
C GLU A 36 -1.02 -2.86 13.43
N ALA A 37 -1.69 -2.10 12.56
CA ALA A 37 -1.42 -2.12 11.13
C ALA A 37 -1.23 -0.72 10.53
N CYS A 38 -0.51 -0.69 9.42
CA CYS A 38 -0.23 0.47 8.61
C CYS A 38 -0.81 0.24 7.21
N LEU A 39 -1.68 1.15 6.77
CA LEU A 39 -2.01 1.34 5.36
C LEU A 39 -1.15 2.49 4.83
N ALA A 40 -0.48 2.29 3.71
CA ALA A 40 0.27 3.34 3.05
C ALA A 40 -0.04 3.39 1.55
N LEU A 41 0.04 4.60 0.99
CA LEU A 41 0.13 4.88 -0.42
C LEU A 41 1.57 5.29 -0.70
N LEU A 42 2.33 4.38 -1.28
CA LEU A 42 3.73 4.59 -1.62
C LEU A 42 3.86 5.20 -3.01
N ARG A 43 4.70 6.23 -3.13
CA ARG A 43 5.24 6.65 -4.42
C ARG A 43 6.47 5.79 -4.73
N VAL A 44 6.31 4.85 -5.66
CA VAL A 44 7.39 3.94 -6.07
C VAL A 44 8.31 4.69 -7.03
N LYS A 45 9.61 4.73 -6.70
CA LYS A 45 10.64 5.35 -7.55
C LYS A 45 11.35 4.26 -8.33
N ASP A 46 11.19 4.26 -9.65
CA ASP A 46 12.07 3.47 -10.51
C ASP A 46 13.46 4.10 -10.55
N LYS A 47 14.51 3.30 -10.79
CA LYS A 47 15.89 3.81 -10.96
C LYS A 47 16.01 4.89 -12.04
N TRP A 48 15.05 4.95 -12.98
CA TRP A 48 14.98 5.91 -14.08
C TRP A 48 13.92 7.01 -13.87
N SER A 49 13.22 7.04 -12.73
CA SER A 49 12.07 7.93 -12.51
C SER A 49 12.40 9.41 -12.60
N ASN A 50 13.66 9.80 -12.38
CA ASN A 50 14.11 11.20 -12.50
C ASN A 50 14.27 11.64 -13.96
N LEU A 51 14.34 10.70 -14.91
CA LEU A 51 14.46 10.96 -16.34
C LEU A 51 13.11 10.87 -17.06
N THR A 52 12.11 10.28 -16.42
CA THR A 52 10.75 10.11 -16.95
C THR A 52 9.79 11.05 -16.24
N GLN A 53 8.93 11.75 -16.96
CA GLN A 53 7.83 12.54 -16.37
C GLN A 53 6.68 11.64 -15.87
N GLN A 54 7.05 10.58 -15.13
CA GLN A 54 6.16 9.53 -14.65
C GLN A 54 6.26 9.39 -13.14
N ALA A 55 5.12 9.16 -12.50
CA ALA A 55 5.02 8.83 -11.09
C ALA A 55 4.24 7.52 -10.93
N LYS A 56 4.67 6.66 -10.03
CA LYS A 56 4.04 5.37 -9.78
C LYS A 56 3.51 5.30 -8.35
N TYR A 57 2.27 4.85 -8.19
CA TYR A 57 1.64 4.72 -6.89
C TYR A 57 1.22 3.29 -6.61
N LEU A 58 1.41 2.88 -5.35
CA LEU A 58 1.07 1.55 -4.85
C LEU A 58 0.41 1.67 -3.48
N ALA A 59 -0.75 1.06 -3.29
CA ALA A 59 -1.37 0.95 -1.97
C ALA A 59 -0.89 -0.34 -1.30
N VAL A 60 -0.51 -0.25 -0.02
CA VAL A 60 0.10 -1.35 0.71
C VAL A 60 -0.41 -1.44 2.14
N VAL A 61 -0.52 -2.66 2.67
CA VAL A 61 -0.89 -2.92 4.07
C VAL A 61 0.15 -3.84 4.71
N ARG A 62 0.53 -3.49 5.95
CA ARG A 62 1.47 -4.23 6.79
C ARG A 62 1.03 -4.18 8.24
N HIS A 63 1.29 -5.25 8.98
CA HIS A 63 1.21 -5.22 10.45
C HIS A 63 2.52 -4.69 11.05
N ASN A 64 2.41 -3.80 12.03
CA ASN A 64 3.51 -3.05 12.64
C ASN A 64 4.49 -3.94 13.43
N PHE A 65 4.11 -5.17 13.77
CA PHE A 65 4.99 -6.15 14.43
C PHE A 65 5.84 -6.96 13.44
N LEU A 66 5.58 -6.87 12.13
CA LEU A 66 6.39 -7.60 11.16
C LEU A 66 7.80 -7.01 11.13
N PRO A 67 8.86 -7.81 11.17
CA PRO A 67 10.24 -7.32 11.10
C PRO A 67 10.65 -6.99 9.66
N ASP A 68 11.79 -6.32 9.49
CA ASP A 68 12.43 -6.20 8.18
C ASP A 68 13.13 -7.49 7.71
N LEU A 69 13.81 -7.42 6.56
CA LEU A 69 14.56 -8.52 5.97
C LEU A 69 15.71 -9.03 6.84
N ASP A 70 16.22 -8.21 7.77
CA ASP A 70 17.28 -8.57 8.71
C ASP A 70 16.70 -9.10 10.04
N GLY A 71 15.37 -9.23 10.15
CA GLY A 71 14.70 -9.67 11.37
C GLY A 71 14.61 -8.60 12.45
N ARG A 72 14.84 -7.31 12.12
CA ARG A 72 14.76 -6.21 13.07
C ARG A 72 13.32 -5.69 13.17
N ASP A 73 12.92 -5.33 14.37
CA ASP A 73 11.62 -4.70 14.61
C ASP A 73 11.55 -3.34 13.90
N VAL A 74 10.52 -3.16 13.08
CA VAL A 74 10.24 -1.87 12.42
C VAL A 74 8.86 -1.40 12.82
N GLN A 75 8.81 -0.30 13.56
CA GLN A 75 7.56 0.25 14.07
C GLN A 75 6.92 1.21 13.06
N GLY A 76 5.70 0.87 12.63
CA GLY A 76 4.84 1.76 11.82
C GLY A 76 5.19 1.79 10.33
N PHE A 77 5.28 3.00 9.78
CA PHE A 77 5.46 3.23 8.34
C PHE A 77 6.87 2.85 7.86
N VAL A 78 6.92 2.26 6.67
CA VAL A 78 8.15 1.86 6.00
C VAL A 78 8.08 2.25 4.53
N GLU A 79 9.17 2.76 3.97
CA GLU A 79 9.18 3.22 2.57
C GLU A 79 9.33 2.07 1.57
N ASP A 80 10.03 1.00 1.94
CA ASP A 80 10.33 -0.12 1.05
C ASP A 80 9.07 -0.98 0.81
N PRO A 81 8.54 -1.01 -0.44
CA PRO A 81 7.38 -1.83 -0.76
C PRO A 81 7.62 -3.32 -0.49
N ALA A 82 8.85 -3.83 -0.59
CA ALA A 82 9.15 -5.24 -0.40
C ALA A 82 8.74 -5.72 1.01
N LEU A 83 8.76 -4.82 1.99
CA LEU A 83 8.43 -5.12 3.39
C LEU A 83 6.93 -5.16 3.70
N TYR A 84 6.07 -4.94 2.70
CA TYR A 84 4.62 -5.02 2.83
C TYR A 84 4.09 -6.33 2.24
N PRO A 85 3.44 -7.22 3.00
CA PRO A 85 2.87 -8.43 2.40
C PRO A 85 1.77 -8.08 1.37
N PHE A 86 0.87 -7.16 1.73
CA PHE A 86 -0.30 -6.84 0.93
C PHE A 86 -0.04 -5.61 0.09
N LYS A 87 -0.16 -5.76 -1.23
CA LYS A 87 0.12 -4.70 -2.21
C LYS A 87 -0.96 -4.72 -3.28
N ILE A 88 -1.45 -3.54 -3.67
CA ILE A 88 -2.45 -3.42 -4.73
C ILE A 88 -2.33 -2.07 -5.44
N ASN A 89 -2.66 -2.10 -6.73
CA ASN A 89 -2.95 -0.89 -7.48
C ASN A 89 -4.10 -0.12 -6.78
N PRO A 90 -3.91 1.14 -6.34
CA PRO A 90 -4.95 1.87 -5.62
C PRO A 90 -6.26 2.03 -6.39
N LEU A 91 -6.24 2.05 -7.74
CA LEU A 91 -7.45 2.09 -8.56
C LEU A 91 -8.27 0.78 -8.55
N LYS A 92 -7.75 -0.29 -7.95
CA LYS A 92 -8.40 -1.59 -7.85
C LYS A 92 -8.96 -1.88 -6.44
N LEU A 93 -8.88 -0.95 -5.49
CA LEU A 93 -9.35 -1.17 -4.12
C LEU A 93 -10.84 -1.51 -4.05
N SER A 94 -11.68 -0.87 -4.85
CA SER A 94 -13.11 -1.18 -4.96
C SER A 94 -13.43 -2.63 -5.38
N LYS A 95 -12.47 -3.34 -5.98
CA LYS A 95 -12.63 -4.75 -6.38
C LYS A 95 -12.45 -5.71 -5.21
N LEU A 96 -11.91 -5.23 -4.10
CA LEU A 96 -11.79 -5.93 -2.83
C LEU A 96 -13.18 -6.00 -2.18
N LYS A 97 -14.05 -6.90 -2.65
CA LYS A 97 -15.37 -7.06 -2.03
C LYS A 97 -15.18 -7.53 -0.59
N VAL A 98 -15.51 -6.69 0.38
CA VAL A 98 -15.61 -7.08 1.79
C VAL A 98 -17.01 -7.64 2.01
N GLY A 99 -17.10 -8.93 2.41
CA GLY A 99 -18.39 -9.56 2.68
C GLY A 99 -19.09 -8.95 3.90
N ILE A 100 -20.40 -8.71 3.80
CA ILE A 100 -21.22 -8.13 4.90
C ILE A 100 -21.37 -9.12 6.09
N PHE A 101 -21.25 -10.43 5.85
CA PHE A 101 -21.50 -11.49 6.84
C PHE A 101 -20.27 -12.31 7.24
N ARG A 102 -19.17 -12.14 6.52
CA ARG A 102 -17.86 -12.70 6.83
C ARG A 102 -16.87 -11.60 6.50
N LYS A 103 -15.98 -11.25 7.43
CA LYS A 103 -14.81 -10.38 7.20
C LYS A 103 -13.81 -10.98 6.18
N SER A 104 -14.30 -11.61 5.12
CA SER A 104 -13.52 -12.16 4.03
C SER A 104 -13.55 -11.14 2.89
N ILE A 105 -12.38 -10.61 2.58
CA ILE A 105 -12.14 -9.83 1.38
C ILE A 105 -12.02 -10.80 0.21
N ASN A 106 -12.58 -10.48 -0.95
CA ASN A 106 -12.13 -11.07 -2.22
C ASN A 106 -10.77 -10.48 -2.66
N TYR A 107 -9.81 -10.42 -1.73
CA TYR A 107 -8.40 -10.22 -2.03
C TYR A 107 -7.71 -11.55 -1.79
N HIS A 108 -6.97 -12.01 -2.77
CA HIS A 108 -6.06 -13.12 -2.60
C HIS A 108 -4.65 -12.55 -2.61
N TYR A 109 -3.87 -12.92 -1.59
CA TYR A 109 -2.45 -12.61 -1.59
C TYR A 109 -1.80 -13.12 -2.87
N HIS A 110 -1.04 -12.24 -3.52
CA HIS A 110 -0.20 -12.56 -4.65
C HIS A 110 1.24 -12.22 -4.29
N SER A 111 2.12 -13.21 -4.37
CA SER A 111 3.54 -12.99 -4.12
C SER A 111 4.13 -12.08 -5.19
N CYS A 112 4.47 -10.86 -4.79
CA CYS A 112 5.06 -9.82 -5.65
C CYS A 112 6.40 -9.31 -5.07
N ASN A 113 7.15 -10.16 -4.36
CA ASN A 113 8.31 -9.74 -3.56
C ASN A 113 9.54 -9.35 -4.41
N LEU A 114 9.53 -9.63 -5.71
CA LEU A 114 10.66 -9.40 -6.63
C LEU A 114 10.53 -8.11 -7.47
N GLY A 115 9.82 -7.09 -6.96
CA GLY A 115 9.81 -5.74 -7.54
C GLY A 115 8.87 -5.54 -8.74
N GLN A 116 8.08 -6.54 -9.11
CA GLN A 116 7.00 -6.38 -10.09
C GLN A 116 5.69 -6.07 -9.36
N TYR A 117 5.46 -4.79 -9.12
CA TYR A 117 4.24 -4.31 -8.46
C TYR A 117 3.24 -3.83 -9.51
N ASP A 118 1.97 -4.18 -9.33
CA ASP A 118 0.87 -3.61 -10.10
C ASP A 118 0.61 -2.18 -9.59
N THR A 119 1.29 -1.21 -10.18
CA THR A 119 1.21 0.21 -9.82
C THR A 119 0.19 0.95 -10.68
N VAL A 120 -0.23 2.12 -10.20
CA VAL A 120 -0.82 3.15 -11.07
C VAL A 120 0.31 4.01 -11.57
N ASP A 121 0.46 4.05 -12.88
CA ASP A 121 1.46 4.88 -13.55
C ASP A 121 0.79 6.15 -14.06
N ILE A 122 1.32 7.30 -13.65
CA ILE A 122 0.81 8.63 -13.98
C ILE A 122 1.87 9.34 -14.82
N ASP A 123 1.60 9.51 -16.11
CA ASP A 123 2.38 10.39 -16.97
C ASP A 123 1.87 11.83 -16.83
N TYR A 124 2.66 12.68 -16.19
CA TYR A 124 2.35 14.10 -16.02
C TYR A 124 3.04 14.98 -17.07
N GLY A 125 3.87 14.39 -17.94
CA GLY A 125 4.49 15.10 -19.05
C GLY A 125 3.48 15.45 -20.13
N GLU A 126 2.69 14.44 -20.51
CA GLU A 126 1.79 14.49 -21.66
C GLU A 126 0.32 14.71 -21.30
N VAL A 127 -0.11 14.25 -20.11
CA VAL A 127 -1.52 14.24 -19.71
C VAL A 127 -1.71 15.05 -18.41
N ASN A 128 -2.88 15.67 -18.24
CA ASN A 128 -3.27 16.25 -16.96
C ASN A 128 -3.63 15.12 -15.98
N PRO A 129 -2.88 14.92 -14.88
CA PRO A 129 -3.08 13.78 -13.99
C PRO A 129 -4.19 13.99 -12.96
N SER A 130 -4.88 15.14 -12.96
CA SER A 130 -5.87 15.51 -11.94
C SER A 130 -6.95 14.43 -11.74
N ALA A 131 -7.54 13.91 -12.82
CA ALA A 131 -8.61 12.91 -12.72
C ALA A 131 -8.11 11.62 -12.06
N THR A 132 -6.92 11.14 -12.44
CA THR A 132 -6.32 9.93 -11.85
C THR A 132 -5.98 10.14 -10.38
N LEU A 133 -5.48 11.32 -9.99
CA LEU A 133 -5.22 11.65 -8.59
C LEU A 133 -6.50 11.71 -7.75
N GLU A 134 -7.56 12.29 -8.30
CA GLU A 134 -8.90 12.30 -7.68
C GLU A 134 -9.44 10.88 -7.51
N GLU A 135 -9.28 10.02 -8.53
CA GLU A 135 -9.72 8.62 -8.45
C GLU A 135 -8.91 7.83 -7.41
N ILE A 136 -7.60 8.04 -7.30
CA ILE A 136 -6.78 7.44 -6.23
C ILE A 136 -7.30 7.87 -4.86
N TYR A 137 -7.58 9.16 -4.68
CA TYR A 137 -8.17 9.67 -3.44
C TYR A 137 -9.51 8.98 -3.14
N ASP A 138 -10.41 8.89 -4.11
CA ASP A 138 -11.75 8.31 -3.91
C ASP A 138 -11.65 6.83 -3.52
N GLN A 139 -10.75 6.08 -4.15
CA GLN A 139 -10.52 4.66 -3.83
C GLN A 139 -9.94 4.47 -2.43
N ILE A 140 -8.92 5.26 -2.05
CA ILE A 140 -8.31 5.15 -0.72
C ILE A 140 -9.29 5.58 0.37
N SER A 141 -10.00 6.69 0.18
CA SER A 141 -10.95 7.22 1.17
C SER A 141 -12.18 6.33 1.32
N SER A 142 -12.66 5.69 0.25
CA SER A 142 -13.85 4.84 0.30
C SER A 142 -13.58 3.41 0.73
N HIS A 143 -12.38 2.87 0.46
CA HIS A 143 -12.11 1.43 0.60
C HIS A 143 -10.84 1.10 1.39
N GLY A 144 -9.94 2.06 1.59
CA GLY A 144 -8.64 1.82 2.22
C GLY A 144 -8.76 1.33 3.66
N ILE A 145 -9.60 1.99 4.47
CA ILE A 145 -9.79 1.62 5.88
C ILE A 145 -10.48 0.25 6.03
N ASP A 146 -11.45 -0.04 5.17
CA ASP A 146 -12.10 -1.36 5.15
C ASP A 146 -11.12 -2.45 4.75
N TRP A 147 -10.24 -2.19 3.78
CA TRP A 147 -9.16 -3.09 3.39
C TRP A 147 -8.16 -3.33 4.54
N LEU A 148 -7.75 -2.26 5.22
CA LEU A 148 -6.86 -2.34 6.40
C LEU A 148 -7.48 -3.21 7.50
N ASN A 149 -8.74 -2.96 7.86
CA ASN A 149 -9.42 -3.64 8.97
C ASN A 149 -9.78 -5.11 8.68
N SER A 150 -9.82 -5.49 7.42
CA SER A 150 -10.17 -6.84 7.00
C SER A 150 -8.96 -7.77 6.92
N LEU A 151 -7.74 -7.22 6.90
CA LEU A 151 -6.49 -7.94 7.04
C LEU A 151 -6.09 -8.05 8.51
N THR A 152 -6.78 -8.91 9.28
CA THR A 152 -6.34 -9.26 10.64
C THR A 152 -5.06 -10.09 10.61
N PRO A 153 -4.31 -10.25 11.73
CA PRO A 153 -3.15 -11.13 11.78
C PRO A 153 -3.45 -12.55 11.27
N ASP A 154 -4.56 -13.14 11.73
CA ASP A 154 -5.07 -14.44 11.28
C ASP A 154 -5.30 -14.51 9.77
N GLU A 155 -6.08 -13.57 9.24
CA GLU A 155 -6.44 -13.57 7.83
C GLU A 155 -5.20 -13.32 6.97
N ALA A 156 -4.32 -12.44 7.42
CA ALA A 156 -3.09 -12.14 6.73
C ALA A 156 -2.20 -13.37 6.60
N ALA A 157 -1.94 -14.09 7.69
CA ALA A 157 -1.10 -15.27 7.59
C ALA A 157 -1.76 -16.44 6.91
N ARG A 158 -3.08 -16.60 7.05
CA ARG A 158 -3.83 -17.58 6.27
C ARG A 158 -3.60 -17.33 4.77
N GLN A 159 -3.75 -16.08 4.33
CA GLN A 159 -3.53 -15.72 2.93
C GLN A 159 -2.08 -15.92 2.47
N VAL A 160 -1.08 -15.49 3.27
CA VAL A 160 0.35 -15.65 2.93
C VAL A 160 0.74 -17.14 2.92
N THR A 161 0.19 -17.96 3.81
CA THR A 161 0.48 -19.40 3.86
C THR A 161 -0.15 -20.15 2.70
N GLU A 162 -1.41 -19.87 2.37
CA GLU A 162 -2.14 -20.58 1.31
C GLU A 162 -1.73 -20.15 -0.10
N ASN A 163 -1.40 -18.87 -0.30
CA ASN A 163 -1.19 -18.28 -1.63
C ASN A 163 0.25 -17.78 -1.86
N GLY A 164 1.13 -17.95 -0.87
CA GLY A 164 2.54 -17.56 -0.96
C GLY A 164 3.38 -18.48 -1.84
N ASN A 165 4.54 -17.96 -2.24
CA ASN A 165 5.57 -18.71 -2.97
C ASN A 165 6.64 -19.33 -2.05
N GLN A 166 6.48 -19.19 -0.73
CA GLN A 166 7.46 -19.58 0.29
C GLN A 166 8.80 -18.85 0.15
N ASP A 167 8.75 -17.60 -0.30
CA ASP A 167 9.92 -16.72 -0.34
C ASP A 167 10.51 -16.54 1.07
N TYR A 168 11.80 -16.19 1.15
CA TYR A 168 12.48 -15.96 2.43
C TYR A 168 11.71 -14.98 3.33
N ILE A 169 11.23 -13.88 2.76
CA ILE A 169 10.46 -12.87 3.49
C ILE A 169 9.08 -13.37 3.93
N GLU A 170 8.41 -14.21 3.14
CA GLU A 170 7.12 -14.80 3.50
C GLU A 170 7.25 -15.74 4.70
N LYS A 171 8.34 -16.50 4.77
CA LYS A 171 8.65 -17.34 5.94
C LYS A 171 8.82 -16.50 7.20
N ILE A 172 9.54 -15.38 7.11
CA ILE A 172 9.69 -14.42 8.21
C ILE A 172 8.32 -13.90 8.66
N TRP A 173 7.45 -13.53 7.71
CA TRP A 173 6.10 -13.05 8.05
C TRP A 173 5.27 -14.11 8.75
N ILE A 174 5.21 -15.33 8.21
CA ILE A 174 4.45 -16.45 8.80
C ILE A 174 4.93 -16.75 10.22
N GLU A 175 6.25 -16.78 10.45
CA GLU A 175 6.81 -16.97 11.79
C GLU A 175 6.45 -15.82 12.75
N SER A 176 6.48 -14.58 12.25
CA SER A 176 6.15 -13.40 13.05
C SER A 176 4.68 -13.38 13.45
N TYR A 177 3.81 -13.74 12.51
CA TYR A 177 2.39 -13.91 12.80
C TYR A 177 2.13 -15.03 13.82
N ALA A 178 2.82 -16.16 13.72
CA ALA A 178 2.72 -17.25 14.69
C ALA A 178 3.20 -16.84 16.10
N LYS A 179 4.27 -16.03 16.18
CA LYS A 179 4.80 -15.50 17.46
C LYS A 179 3.89 -14.46 18.09
N HIS A 180 3.22 -13.65 17.28
CA HIS A 180 2.25 -12.67 17.74
C HIS A 180 1.03 -13.35 18.41
N GLY A 181 0.81 -14.62 18.09
CA GLY A 181 -0.16 -15.47 18.77
C GLY A 181 -1.44 -15.69 17.99
N TYR A 182 -1.45 -15.34 16.69
CA TYR A 182 -2.62 -15.36 15.83
C TYR A 182 -3.85 -14.73 16.50
#